data_AF-A0A2V6EFV4-F1
#
_entry.id   AF-A0A2V6EFV4-F1
#
_cell.length_a   1.000
_cell.length_b   1.000
_cell.length_c   1.000
_cell.angle_alpha   90.00
_cell.angle_beta   90.00
_cell.angle_gamma   90.00
#
_symmetry.space_group_name_H-M   'P 1'
#
loop_
_entity.id
_entity.type
_entity.pdbx_description
1 polymer ?
#
loop_
_entity_poly.entity_id
_entity_poly.type
_entity_poly.pdbx_seq_one_letter_code
_entity_poly.pdbx_strand_id
1 'polypeptide(L)'
;MNRLIVLVAILALVARFASAQPGSSNLDTGKELVAQLYKEHSGKSDPLQYPASKKRLPNYFYKPLLDLYLKDQEASKGEVGKIDFDLLYDAQDFEISDFNLVVLPNKKGSGYVAARFKNMGVDQEIIFALQRTKMGWRIADIQYKDGRSLWKILKG
;
A
#
# COMPACT_ATOMS: atom_id res chain seq x y z
N MET A 1 -63.89 -7.62 49.42
CA MET A 1 -64.09 -8.43 48.19
C MET A 1 -62.82 -8.40 47.36
N ASN A 2 -62.55 -9.52 46.70
CA ASN A 2 -61.22 -10.09 46.42
C ASN A 2 -60.25 -9.26 45.56
N ARG A 3 -58.98 -9.39 45.92
CA ARG A 3 -57.80 -9.11 45.09
C ARG A 3 -57.64 -10.21 44.04
N LEU A 4 -57.27 -9.86 42.81
CA LEU A 4 -56.49 -10.74 41.93
C LEU A 4 -55.50 -9.92 41.09
N ILE A 5 -54.27 -10.41 41.10
CA ILE A 5 -53.03 -9.97 40.44
C ILE A 5 -53.02 -10.50 39.00
N VAL A 6 -52.48 -9.76 38.02
CA VAL A 6 -51.47 -10.27 37.04
C VAL A 6 -50.67 -9.09 36.45
N LEU A 7 -49.35 -9.10 36.71
CA LEU A 7 -48.31 -8.40 35.95
C LEU A 7 -48.20 -8.99 34.54
N VAL A 8 -47.96 -8.16 33.52
CA VAL A 8 -46.91 -8.44 32.52
C VAL A 8 -46.27 -7.13 32.09
N ALA A 9 -45.03 -6.92 32.53
CA ALA A 9 -44.11 -5.96 31.94
C ALA A 9 -43.56 -6.58 30.64
N ILE A 10 -43.72 -5.91 29.50
CA ILE A 10 -42.96 -6.25 28.29
C ILE A 10 -41.90 -5.17 28.11
N LEU A 11 -40.69 -5.52 28.55
CA LEU A 11 -39.45 -4.82 28.24
C LEU A 11 -39.25 -4.90 26.72
N ALA A 12 -39.39 -3.78 26.01
CA ALA A 12 -38.99 -3.71 24.61
C ALA A 12 -37.46 -3.70 24.55
N LEU A 13 -36.87 -4.88 24.37
CA LEU A 13 -35.46 -5.05 24.06
C LEU A 13 -35.25 -4.55 22.62
N VAL A 14 -34.92 -3.26 22.47
CA VAL A 14 -34.44 -2.72 21.20
C VAL A 14 -33.04 -3.29 20.99
N ALA A 15 -32.96 -4.41 20.29
CA ALA A 15 -31.72 -4.94 19.77
C ALA A 15 -31.13 -3.90 18.82
N ARG A 16 -30.16 -3.13 19.31
CA ARG A 16 -29.30 -2.32 18.47
C ARG A 16 -28.48 -3.27 17.63
N PHE A 17 -28.97 -3.57 16.43
CA PHE A 17 -28.08 -3.99 15.36
C PHE A 17 -27.18 -2.79 15.07
N ALA A 18 -26.01 -2.78 15.71
CA ALA A 18 -24.89 -2.01 15.21
C ALA A 18 -24.64 -2.54 13.81
N SER A 19 -25.16 -1.84 12.80
CA SER A 19 -24.73 -1.99 11.43
C SER A 19 -23.24 -1.70 11.41
N ALA A 20 -22.43 -2.76 11.49
CA ALA A 20 -21.02 -2.71 11.16
C ALA A 20 -20.96 -2.23 9.71
N GLN A 21 -20.65 -0.95 9.54
CA GLN A 21 -20.50 -0.36 8.24
C GLN A 21 -19.38 -1.13 7.52
N PRO A 22 -19.60 -1.67 6.32
CA PRO A 22 -18.56 -2.36 5.59
C PRO A 22 -17.38 -1.41 5.41
N GLY A 23 -16.20 -1.88 5.82
CA GLY A 23 -15.04 -1.08 6.17
C GLY A 23 -14.62 -0.08 5.09
N SER A 24 -14.34 1.15 5.51
CA SER A 24 -13.29 1.90 4.85
C SER A 24 -12.05 1.01 4.86
N SER A 25 -11.45 0.73 3.71
CA SER A 25 -10.10 0.18 3.67
C SER A 25 -9.16 1.28 4.16
N ASN A 26 -9.17 1.44 5.48
CA ASN A 26 -8.34 2.35 6.21
C ASN A 26 -6.92 1.78 6.13
N LEU A 27 -6.14 2.31 5.19
CA LEU A 27 -4.68 2.18 5.17
C LEU A 27 -4.13 3.01 6.35
N ASP A 28 -4.53 2.65 7.58
CA ASP A 28 -4.31 3.44 8.79
C ASP A 28 -2.83 3.43 9.19
N THR A 29 -2.07 2.47 8.68
CA THR A 29 -0.61 2.43 8.78
C THR A 29 0.06 2.44 7.41
N GLY A 30 1.25 3.04 7.36
CA GLY A 30 2.10 2.97 6.17
C GLY A 30 2.43 1.54 5.73
N LYS A 31 2.44 0.58 6.66
CA LYS A 31 2.68 -0.84 6.39
C LYS A 31 1.54 -1.47 5.57
N GLU A 32 0.29 -1.13 5.87
CA GLU A 32 -0.88 -1.65 5.14
C GLU A 32 -0.91 -1.11 3.70
N LEU A 33 -0.53 0.16 3.50
CA LEU A 33 -0.41 0.76 2.16
C LEU A 33 0.55 -0.05 1.28
N VAL A 34 1.73 -0.37 1.82
CA VAL A 34 2.75 -1.16 1.11
C VAL A 34 2.27 -2.61 0.91
N ALA A 35 1.68 -3.23 1.94
CA ALA A 35 1.14 -4.59 1.84
C ALA A 35 0.08 -4.72 0.73
N GLN A 36 -0.82 -3.73 0.62
CA GLN A 36 -1.84 -3.75 -0.42
C GLN A 36 -1.24 -3.61 -1.82
N LEU A 37 -0.21 -2.76 -1.98
CA LEU A 37 0.49 -2.61 -3.26
C LEU A 37 1.12 -3.93 -3.72
N TYR A 38 1.86 -4.63 -2.83
CA TYR A 38 2.40 -5.96 -3.12
C TYR A 38 1.31 -6.98 -3.48
N LYS A 39 0.20 -6.98 -2.72
CA LYS A 39 -0.93 -7.88 -2.99
C LYS A 39 -1.53 -7.64 -4.37
N GLU A 40 -1.77 -6.39 -4.75
CA GLU A 40 -2.33 -6.05 -6.07
C GLU A 40 -1.35 -6.37 -7.20
N HIS A 41 -0.05 -6.15 -6.99
CA HIS A 41 0.99 -6.50 -7.95
C HIS A 41 1.11 -8.01 -8.18
N SER A 42 0.97 -8.83 -7.13
CA SER A 42 0.92 -10.29 -7.27
C SER A 42 -0.34 -10.83 -7.97
N GLY A 43 -1.33 -9.97 -8.21
CA GLY A 43 -2.59 -10.32 -8.87
C GLY A 43 -2.51 -10.30 -10.40
N LYS A 44 -3.61 -10.68 -11.06
CA LYS A 44 -3.73 -10.70 -12.53
C LYS A 44 -3.60 -9.33 -13.20
N SER A 45 -3.69 -8.25 -12.44
CA SER A 45 -3.63 -6.89 -12.97
C SER A 45 -2.63 -6.11 -12.15
N ASP A 46 -1.44 -5.89 -12.67
CA ASP A 46 -0.36 -5.16 -12.02
C ASP A 46 -0.65 -3.64 -11.95
N PRO A 47 -0.78 -3.04 -10.75
CA PRO A 47 -1.06 -1.61 -10.61
C PRO A 47 0.06 -0.71 -11.14
N LEU A 48 1.26 -1.23 -11.34
CA LEU A 48 2.41 -0.49 -11.84
C LEU A 48 2.38 -0.31 -13.36
N GLN A 49 1.71 -1.22 -14.10
CA GLN A 49 1.70 -1.21 -15.56
C GLN A 49 0.76 -0.16 -16.17
N TYR A 50 1.20 0.47 -17.24
CA TYR A 50 0.35 1.32 -18.07
C TYR A 50 -0.66 0.49 -18.86
N PRO A 51 -1.94 0.92 -19.03
CA PRO A 51 -2.54 2.16 -18.54
C PRO A 51 -3.17 2.04 -17.13
N ALA A 52 -3.08 0.87 -16.48
CA ALA A 52 -3.70 0.64 -15.17
C ALA A 52 -3.13 1.59 -14.09
N SER A 53 -1.86 1.94 -14.20
CA SER A 53 -1.14 2.84 -13.30
C SER A 53 -1.82 4.19 -13.13
N LYS A 54 -2.33 4.79 -14.23
CA LYS A 54 -3.06 6.06 -14.22
C LYS A 54 -4.24 6.09 -13.26
N LYS A 55 -4.94 4.95 -13.12
CA LYS A 55 -6.13 4.84 -12.27
C LYS A 55 -5.80 4.35 -10.87
N ARG A 56 -4.79 3.49 -10.72
CA ARG A 56 -4.52 2.78 -9.46
C ARG A 56 -3.46 3.42 -8.59
N LEU A 57 -2.37 3.93 -9.18
CA LEU A 57 -1.28 4.53 -8.41
C LEU A 57 -1.62 5.82 -7.64
N PRO A 58 -2.66 6.62 -7.98
CA PRO A 58 -3.10 7.73 -7.10
C PRO A 58 -3.46 7.32 -5.66
N ASN A 59 -3.84 6.05 -5.45
CA ASN A 59 -4.13 5.53 -4.11
C ASN A 59 -2.87 5.20 -3.30
N TYR A 60 -1.73 5.00 -3.98
CA TYR A 60 -0.49 4.53 -3.39
C TYR A 60 0.57 5.62 -3.27
N PHE A 61 0.76 6.42 -4.31
CA PHE A 61 1.92 7.28 -4.46
C PHE A 61 1.63 8.74 -4.08
N TYR A 62 2.64 9.39 -3.53
CA TYR A 62 2.63 10.82 -3.28
C TYR A 62 2.67 11.54 -4.62
N LYS A 63 1.81 12.56 -4.80
CA LYS A 63 1.53 13.15 -6.11
C LYS A 63 2.80 13.54 -6.90
N PRO A 64 3.81 14.24 -6.31
CA PRO A 64 5.04 14.55 -7.04
C PRO A 64 5.79 13.33 -7.59
N LEU A 65 5.86 12.22 -6.84
CA LEU A 65 6.49 10.98 -7.33
C LEU A 65 5.64 10.32 -8.41
N LEU A 66 4.32 10.30 -8.22
CA LEU A 66 3.37 9.78 -9.20
C LEU A 66 3.45 10.52 -10.54
N ASP A 67 3.50 11.85 -10.51
CA ASP A 67 3.59 12.67 -11.72
C ASP A 67 4.85 12.34 -12.52
N LEU A 68 5.99 12.12 -11.84
CA LEU A 68 7.24 11.70 -12.46
C LEU A 68 7.13 10.31 -13.10
N TYR A 69 6.52 9.35 -12.38
CA TYR A 69 6.35 7.98 -12.86
C TYR A 69 5.45 7.91 -14.10
N LEU A 70 4.30 8.59 -14.06
CA LEU A 70 3.37 8.63 -15.20
C LEU A 70 3.98 9.35 -16.39
N LYS A 71 4.76 10.43 -16.16
CA LYS A 71 5.47 11.13 -17.22
C LYS A 71 6.48 10.22 -17.94
N ASP A 72 7.22 9.41 -17.19
CA ASP A 72 8.14 8.42 -17.76
C ASP A 72 7.39 7.41 -18.63
N GLN A 73 6.35 6.75 -18.08
CA GLN A 73 5.55 5.77 -18.83
C GLN A 73 4.90 6.36 -20.10
N GLU A 74 4.41 7.59 -20.04
CA GLU A 74 3.83 8.27 -21.21
C GLU A 74 4.89 8.61 -22.26
N ALA A 75 6.09 9.04 -21.84
CA ALA A 75 7.19 9.37 -22.73
C ALA A 75 7.75 8.12 -23.43
N SER A 76 7.75 6.97 -22.75
CA SER A 76 8.24 5.70 -23.31
C SER A 76 7.31 5.09 -24.35
N LYS A 77 6.05 5.52 -24.43
CA LYS A 77 5.08 5.04 -25.44
C LYS A 77 4.93 3.50 -25.51
N GLY A 78 5.05 2.83 -24.36
CA GLY A 78 4.98 1.37 -24.27
C GLY A 78 6.34 0.66 -24.36
N GLU A 79 7.42 1.39 -24.66
CA GLU A 79 8.80 0.91 -24.55
C GLU A 79 9.30 1.00 -23.10
N VAL A 80 10.53 0.53 -22.88
CA VAL A 80 11.23 0.67 -21.60
C VAL A 80 11.55 2.14 -21.34
N GLY A 81 11.15 2.65 -20.18
CA GLY A 81 11.46 4.01 -19.73
C GLY A 81 12.77 4.09 -18.96
N LYS A 82 12.85 5.06 -18.05
CA LYS A 82 14.00 5.16 -17.11
C LYS A 82 14.08 4.01 -16.12
N ILE A 83 13.01 3.21 -16.02
CA ILE A 83 12.90 2.08 -15.12
C ILE A 83 12.80 0.81 -15.97
N ASP A 84 13.83 -0.02 -15.89
CA ASP A 84 14.02 -1.26 -16.64
C ASP A 84 13.95 -2.51 -15.73
N PHE A 85 13.33 -2.37 -14.56
CA PHE A 85 13.17 -3.41 -13.55
C PHE A 85 11.85 -3.24 -12.78
N ASP A 86 11.40 -4.28 -12.06
CA ASP A 86 10.23 -4.21 -11.20
C ASP A 86 10.51 -3.40 -9.92
N LEU A 87 9.69 -2.38 -9.66
CA LEU A 87 9.89 -1.43 -8.56
C LEU A 87 9.79 -2.09 -7.16
N LEU A 88 9.06 -3.20 -7.05
CA LEU A 88 8.76 -3.87 -5.79
C LEU A 88 9.70 -5.03 -5.50
N TYR A 89 10.44 -5.50 -6.49
CA TYR A 89 11.38 -6.62 -6.36
C TYR A 89 12.83 -6.29 -6.78
N ASP A 90 13.06 -5.12 -7.37
CA ASP A 90 14.37 -4.67 -7.86
C ASP A 90 15.03 -5.66 -8.83
N ALA A 91 14.22 -6.23 -9.74
CA ALA A 91 14.64 -7.26 -10.67
C ALA A 91 13.76 -7.30 -11.93
N GLN A 92 14.26 -7.92 -13.00
CA GLN A 92 13.45 -8.24 -14.20
C GLN A 92 12.71 -9.57 -14.01
N ASP A 93 13.44 -10.60 -13.59
CA ASP A 93 12.91 -11.90 -13.19
C ASP A 93 13.07 -12.08 -11.67
N PHE A 94 12.08 -12.70 -11.02
CA PHE A 94 12.11 -12.87 -9.58
C PHE A 94 11.46 -14.17 -9.12
N GLU A 95 12.02 -14.73 -8.05
CA GLU A 95 11.44 -15.82 -7.27
C GLU A 95 11.51 -15.43 -5.80
N ILE A 96 10.36 -15.07 -5.23
CA ILE A 96 10.28 -14.45 -3.91
C ILE A 96 9.95 -15.48 -2.83
N SER A 97 10.74 -15.50 -1.77
CA SER A 97 10.47 -16.26 -0.54
C SER A 97 10.75 -15.40 0.70
N ASP A 98 10.33 -15.89 1.87
CA ASP A 98 10.56 -15.23 3.18
C ASP A 98 10.09 -13.75 3.25
N PHE A 99 9.00 -13.41 2.56
CA PHE A 99 8.49 -12.04 2.49
C PHE A 99 7.95 -11.55 3.84
N ASN A 100 8.40 -10.37 4.27
CA ASN A 100 7.92 -9.69 5.46
C ASN A 100 8.00 -8.15 5.32
N LEU A 101 7.08 -7.45 5.98
CA LEU A 101 7.03 -5.99 6.05
C LEU A 101 7.31 -5.50 7.48
N VAL A 102 8.29 -4.62 7.62
CA VAL A 102 8.74 -4.08 8.91
C VAL A 102 8.62 -2.56 8.90
N VAL A 103 7.96 -1.98 9.92
CA VAL A 103 7.98 -0.53 10.13
C VAL A 103 9.31 -0.14 10.76
N LEU A 104 9.99 0.88 10.23
CA LEU A 104 11.30 1.31 10.71
C LEU A 104 11.17 2.47 11.72
N PRO A 105 11.45 2.28 13.03
CA PRO A 105 11.22 3.30 14.06
C PRO A 105 12.25 4.44 14.07
N ASN A 106 13.47 4.21 13.59
CA ASN A 106 14.62 5.10 13.82
C ASN A 106 14.90 6.12 12.69
N LYS A 107 14.09 6.16 11.62
CA LYS A 107 14.18 7.18 10.56
C LYS A 107 13.08 8.24 10.77
N LYS A 108 13.26 9.20 11.70
CA LYS A 108 12.28 10.29 11.99
C LYS A 108 10.80 9.80 12.08
N GLY A 109 10.54 8.67 12.75
CA GLY A 109 9.18 8.15 13.01
C GLY A 109 8.60 7.24 11.92
N SER A 110 7.30 6.91 12.05
CA SER A 110 6.50 5.90 11.33
C SER A 110 6.33 6.09 9.80
N GLY A 111 7.17 6.92 9.18
CA GLY A 111 7.16 7.21 7.75
C GLY A 111 8.01 6.28 6.90
N TYR A 112 8.48 5.13 7.42
CA TYR A 112 9.29 4.19 6.64
C TYR A 112 8.86 2.75 6.88
N VAL A 113 8.77 1.98 5.78
CA VAL A 113 8.47 0.55 5.79
C VAL A 113 9.52 -0.16 4.95
N ALA A 114 10.11 -1.23 5.48
CA ALA A 114 11.00 -2.11 4.74
C ALA A 114 10.23 -3.37 4.30
N ALA A 115 10.31 -3.68 3.01
CA ALA A 115 10.03 -5.02 2.50
C ALA A 115 11.32 -5.83 2.50
N ARG A 116 11.29 -6.96 3.20
CA ARG A 116 12.39 -7.91 3.30
C ARG A 116 11.94 -9.23 2.75
N PHE A 117 12.75 -9.81 1.89
CA PHE A 117 12.47 -11.08 1.24
C PHE A 117 13.76 -11.65 0.68
N LYS A 118 13.73 -12.91 0.28
CA LYS A 118 14.74 -13.48 -0.60
C LYS A 118 14.24 -13.40 -2.03
N ASN A 119 15.09 -12.96 -2.94
CA ASN A 119 14.88 -13.10 -4.37
C ASN A 119 15.91 -14.09 -4.91
N MET A 120 15.45 -15.22 -5.45
CA MET A 120 16.32 -16.32 -5.93
C MET A 120 17.36 -16.75 -4.88
N GLY A 121 16.95 -16.79 -3.60
CA GLY A 121 17.79 -17.16 -2.46
C GLY A 121 18.68 -16.05 -1.90
N VAL A 122 18.71 -14.86 -2.51
CA VAL A 122 19.52 -13.71 -2.04
C VAL A 122 18.67 -12.74 -1.22
N ASP A 123 19.13 -12.37 -0.03
CA ASP A 123 18.43 -11.41 0.83
C ASP A 123 18.36 -10.00 0.20
N GLN A 124 17.13 -9.53 0.04
CA GLN A 124 16.77 -8.21 -0.45
C GLN A 124 16.09 -7.37 0.63
N GLU A 125 16.32 -6.06 0.57
CA GLU A 125 15.60 -5.06 1.35
C GLU A 125 15.25 -3.87 0.46
N ILE A 126 13.96 -3.55 0.37
CA ILE A 126 13.45 -2.36 -0.32
C ILE A 126 12.76 -1.47 0.71
N ILE A 127 13.18 -0.21 0.78
CA ILE A 127 12.67 0.75 1.77
C ILE A 127 11.71 1.72 1.10
N PHE A 128 10.47 1.74 1.58
CA PHE A 128 9.44 2.68 1.19
C PHE A 128 9.46 3.87 2.14
N ALA A 129 9.78 5.05 1.61
CA ALA A 129 9.62 6.32 2.33
C ALA A 129 8.18 6.81 2.12
N LEU A 130 7.49 7.13 3.20
CA LEU A 130 6.07 7.44 3.24
C LEU A 130 5.84 8.86 3.77
N GLN A 131 4.89 9.55 3.16
CA GLN A 131 4.45 10.86 3.57
C GLN A 131 2.97 10.83 3.95
N ARG A 132 2.62 11.43 5.09
CA ARG A 132 1.22 11.59 5.49
C ARG A 132 0.61 12.75 4.71
N THR A 133 -0.53 12.50 4.08
CA THR A 133 -1.28 13.48 3.29
C THR A 133 -2.72 13.60 3.82
N LYS A 134 -3.51 14.52 3.26
CA LYS A 134 -4.96 14.62 3.55
C LYS A 134 -5.72 13.33 3.19
N MET A 135 -5.17 12.49 2.32
CA MET A 135 -5.76 11.21 1.89
C MET A 135 -5.15 10.00 2.61
N GLY A 136 -4.40 10.21 3.69
CA GLY A 136 -3.65 9.17 4.40
C GLY A 136 -2.19 9.05 3.95
N TRP A 137 -1.55 7.93 4.28
CA TRP A 137 -0.16 7.65 3.89
C TRP A 137 -0.01 7.48 2.39
N ARG A 138 1.11 7.96 1.83
CA ARG A 138 1.47 7.81 0.42
C ARG A 138 2.97 7.56 0.28
N ILE A 139 3.36 6.72 -0.68
CA ILE A 139 4.75 6.41 -1.01
C ILE A 139 5.37 7.63 -1.69
N ALA A 140 6.34 8.23 -1.03
CA ALA A 140 7.08 9.41 -1.49
C ALA A 140 8.43 9.05 -2.13
N ASP A 141 8.99 7.88 -1.81
CA ASP A 141 10.17 7.31 -2.48
C ASP A 141 10.24 5.79 -2.25
N ILE A 142 10.95 5.09 -3.13
CA ILE A 142 11.34 3.68 -2.98
C ILE A 142 12.85 3.62 -3.09
N GLN A 143 13.52 3.06 -2.09
CA GLN A 143 14.99 3.03 -1.98
C GLN A 143 15.48 1.59 -2.05
N TYR A 144 16.50 1.37 -2.86
CA TYR A 144 17.08 0.06 -3.13
C TYR A 144 18.44 -0.09 -2.43
N LYS A 145 18.89 -1.33 -2.27
CA LYS A 145 20.09 -1.69 -1.49
C LYS A 145 21.38 -1.07 -2.05
N ASP A 146 21.44 -0.83 -3.36
CA ASP A 146 22.59 -0.22 -4.05
C ASP A 146 22.62 1.32 -3.99
N GLY A 147 21.69 1.95 -3.26
CA GLY A 147 21.62 3.39 -3.09
C GLY A 147 20.82 4.14 -4.16
N ARG A 148 20.30 3.42 -5.18
CA ARG A 148 19.27 3.97 -6.07
C ARG A 148 18.02 4.32 -5.28
N SER A 149 17.26 5.29 -5.78
CA SER A 149 15.88 5.50 -5.37
C SER A 149 15.02 5.88 -6.55
N LEU A 150 13.75 5.50 -6.51
CA LEU A 150 12.79 5.75 -7.58
C LEU A 150 12.67 7.24 -7.88
N TRP A 151 12.66 8.08 -6.85
CA TRP A 151 12.66 9.53 -7.02
C TRP A 151 13.87 10.02 -7.82
N LYS A 152 15.09 9.55 -7.49
CA LYS A 152 16.32 9.95 -8.17
C LYS A 152 16.33 9.49 -9.63
N ILE A 153 15.99 8.22 -9.88
CA ILE A 153 15.91 7.63 -11.23
C ILE A 153 15.00 8.49 -12.11
N LEU A 154 13.79 8.77 -11.64
CA LEU A 154 12.80 9.48 -12.44
C LEU A 154 13.13 10.97 -12.65
N LYS A 155 13.75 11.62 -11.66
CA LYS A 155 14.12 13.04 -11.75
C LYS A 155 15.26 13.27 -12.74
N GLY A 156 16.20 12.32 -12.86
CA GLY A 156 17.45 12.50 -13.61
C GLY A 156 18.49 13.20 -12.75
#